data_AF-A0A3P7GV76-F1
#
_entry.id   AF-A0A3P7GV76-F1
#
_cell.length_a   1.000
_cell.length_b   1.000
_cell.length_c   1.000
_cell.angle_alpha   90.00
_cell.angle_beta   90.00
_cell.angle_gamma   90.00
#
_symmetry.space_group_name_H-M   'P 1'
#
loop_
_entity.id
_entity.type
_entity.pdbx_description
1 polymer ?
#
loop_
_entity_poly.entity_id
_entity_poly.type
_entity_poly.pdbx_seq_one_letter_code
_entity_poly.pdbx_strand_id
1 'polypeptide(L)'
;MVIFSIPGGEVNNGPEYQGQDAQDNGLGDGKGDEQARRVPYTMHGVLHYVQHEWSRYEMERAQWEMERAELQARISFLQGERKGQENLKADLIRRIKMLEYSLKQERLICFHLFEKFFIKIPL
;
A
#
# COMPACT_ATOMS: atom_id res chain seq x y z
N MET A 1 -0.66 -22.63 2.64
CA MET A 1 -1.98 -21.97 2.70
C MET A 1 -2.01 -21.18 4.00
N VAL A 2 -1.74 -19.88 3.96
CA VAL A 2 -1.65 -19.02 5.15
C VAL A 2 -2.93 -18.19 5.18
N ILE A 3 -3.73 -18.40 6.22
CA ILE A 3 -5.02 -17.77 6.43
C ILE A 3 -4.74 -16.44 7.16
N PHE A 4 -4.99 -15.30 6.53
CA PHE A 4 -4.91 -13.99 7.18
C PHE A 4 -6.23 -13.72 7.90
N SER A 5 -6.19 -13.64 9.24
CA SER A 5 -7.26 -13.07 10.05
C SER A 5 -7.22 -11.55 9.96
N ILE A 6 -8.33 -10.93 9.57
CA ILE A 6 -8.59 -9.49 9.63
C ILE A 6 -9.28 -9.22 10.97
N PRO A 7 -8.78 -8.31 11.84
CA PRO A 7 -9.56 -7.86 12.99
C PRO A 7 -10.55 -6.77 12.54
N GLY A 8 -11.75 -6.86 13.10
CA GLY A 8 -12.95 -6.15 12.68
C GLY A 8 -12.87 -4.62 12.76
N GLY A 9 -13.58 -3.99 11.83
CA GLY A 9 -13.84 -2.55 11.82
C GLY A 9 -15.02 -2.22 12.74
N GLU A 10 -14.80 -1.24 13.61
CA GLU A 10 -15.83 -0.58 14.40
C GLU A 10 -16.80 0.18 13.49
N VAL A 11 -18.08 0.01 13.77
CA VAL A 11 -19.21 0.67 13.11
C VAL A 11 -19.56 1.91 13.95
N ASN A 12 -19.50 3.13 13.38
CA ASN A 12 -20.21 4.25 13.98
C ASN A 12 -20.59 5.38 12.99
N ASN A 13 -21.90 5.42 12.73
CA ASN A 13 -22.84 6.53 12.56
C ASN A 13 -22.39 7.86 11.94
N GLY A 14 -22.93 8.16 10.76
CA GLY A 14 -23.22 9.54 10.31
C GLY A 14 -24.68 9.92 10.63
N PRO A 15 -25.00 11.22 10.85
CA PRO A 15 -26.31 11.64 11.29
C PRO A 15 -27.32 11.70 10.13
N GLU A 16 -28.31 10.81 10.20
CA GLU A 16 -29.75 11.11 10.30
C GLU A 16 -30.33 12.22 9.38
N TYR A 17 -30.96 11.80 8.28
CA TYR A 17 -31.90 12.63 7.52
C TYR A 17 -33.29 12.54 8.17
N GLN A 18 -33.79 13.69 8.64
CA GLN A 18 -35.11 13.82 9.23
C GLN A 18 -36.18 13.90 8.12
N GLY A 19 -37.00 12.86 7.99
CA GLY A 19 -38.21 12.85 7.16
C GLY A 19 -39.44 12.74 8.05
N GLN A 20 -40.34 13.71 7.95
CA GLN A 20 -41.55 13.87 8.77
C GLN A 20 -42.59 12.77 8.53
N ASP A 21 -43.27 12.40 9.61
CA ASP A 21 -44.30 11.38 9.69
C ASP A 21 -45.60 11.72 8.95
N ALA A 22 -46.08 10.70 8.24
CA ALA A 22 -47.43 10.15 8.16
C ALA A 22 -48.66 11.08 8.10
N GLN A 23 -49.43 10.91 7.01
CA GLN A 23 -50.88 10.92 7.10
C GLN A 23 -51.49 9.73 6.36
N ASP A 24 -52.43 9.11 7.05
CA ASP A 24 -53.06 7.80 6.91
C ASP A 24 -54.28 7.81 5.97
N ASN A 25 -54.39 6.80 5.09
CA ASN A 25 -55.55 5.93 4.84
C ASN A 25 -55.66 5.48 3.38
N GLY A 26 -55.96 4.19 3.18
CA GLY A 26 -56.60 3.70 1.96
C GLY A 26 -56.34 2.24 1.62
N LEU A 27 -57.28 1.36 2.01
CA LEU A 27 -57.38 -0.04 1.60
C LEU A 27 -57.43 -0.22 0.06
N GLY A 28 -56.82 -1.30 -0.44
CA GLY A 28 -57.00 -1.80 -1.81
C GLY A 28 -55.86 -2.73 -2.21
N ASP A 29 -55.96 -4.02 -1.89
CA ASP A 29 -56.38 -5.12 -2.78
C ASP A 29 -55.22 -5.67 -3.62
N GLY A 30 -55.09 -7.00 -3.57
CA GLY A 30 -53.91 -7.70 -4.06
C GLY A 30 -53.83 -7.82 -5.58
N LYS A 31 -52.68 -8.34 -6.00
CA LYS A 31 -52.30 -8.80 -7.36
C LYS A 31 -51.93 -7.71 -8.35
N GLY A 32 -50.63 -7.38 -8.39
CA GLY A 32 -50.06 -6.63 -9.51
C GLY A 32 -48.53 -6.61 -9.65
N ASP A 33 -47.76 -7.25 -8.77
CA ASP A 33 -46.32 -6.96 -8.64
C ASP A 33 -45.36 -7.70 -9.59
N GLU A 34 -45.86 -8.37 -10.64
CA GLU A 34 -45.01 -9.14 -11.57
C GLU A 34 -44.94 -8.54 -12.99
N GLN A 35 -45.83 -7.61 -13.35
CA GLN A 35 -45.84 -7.02 -14.70
C GLN A 35 -45.07 -5.69 -14.81
N ALA A 36 -44.87 -4.94 -13.71
CA ALA A 36 -44.20 -3.63 -13.74
C ALA A 36 -42.66 -3.69 -13.89
N ARG A 37 -42.04 -4.87 -13.70
CA ARG A 37 -40.58 -5.05 -13.80
C ARG A 37 -40.07 -5.40 -15.20
N ARG A 38 -40.96 -5.64 -16.17
CA ARG A 38 -40.58 -5.90 -17.56
C ARG A 38 -40.66 -4.59 -18.33
N VAL A 39 -39.68 -3.70 -18.14
CA VAL A 39 -39.50 -2.54 -19.02
C VAL A 39 -39.43 -3.10 -20.46
N PRO A 40 -40.34 -2.70 -21.37
CA PRO A 40 -40.30 -3.22 -22.73
C PRO A 40 -38.93 -2.91 -23.33
N TYR A 41 -38.21 -3.94 -23.77
CA TYR A 41 -36.94 -3.77 -24.47
C TYR A 41 -37.22 -3.15 -25.84
N THR A 42 -37.28 -1.83 -25.88
CA THR A 42 -37.27 -1.05 -27.11
C THR A 42 -35.82 -0.86 -27.56
N MET A 43 -35.58 -0.78 -28.87
CA MET A 43 -34.23 -0.52 -29.41
C MET A 43 -33.56 0.69 -28.75
N HIS A 44 -34.34 1.75 -28.50
CA HIS A 44 -33.87 2.95 -27.81
C HIS A 44 -33.51 2.67 -26.34
N GLY A 45 -34.32 1.89 -25.61
CA GLY A 45 -34.05 1.53 -24.22
C GLY A 45 -32.79 0.68 -24.06
N VAL A 46 -32.53 -0.26 -24.98
CA VAL A 46 -31.30 -1.06 -24.98
C VAL A 46 -30.08 -0.19 -25.24
N LEU A 47 -30.16 0.76 -26.17
CA LEU A 47 -29.07 1.68 -26.47
C LEU A 47 -28.73 2.57 -25.27
N HIS A 48 -29.75 3.15 -24.63
CA HIS A 48 -29.56 3.97 -23.42
C HIS A 48 -28.94 3.16 -22.28
N TYR A 49 -29.39 1.91 -22.10
CA TYR A 49 -28.82 1.00 -21.10
C TYR A 49 -27.33 0.73 -21.35
N VAL A 50 -26.96 0.36 -22.58
CA VAL A 50 -25.55 0.08 -22.92
C VAL A 50 -24.68 1.33 -22.73
N GLN A 51 -25.19 2.50 -23.10
CA GLN A 51 -24.47 3.76 -22.90
C GLN A 51 -24.25 4.08 -21.41
N HIS A 52 -25.30 3.92 -20.59
CA HIS A 52 -25.21 4.10 -19.15
C HIS A 52 -24.23 3.11 -18.50
N GLU A 53 -24.34 1.82 -18.83
CA GLU A 53 -23.45 0.79 -18.30
C GLU A 53 -22.00 1.00 -18.76
N TRP A 54 -21.78 1.45 -19.99
CA TRP A 54 -20.44 1.81 -20.45
C TRP A 54 -19.85 2.96 -19.63
N SER A 55 -20.62 4.04 -19.41
CA SER A 55 -20.16 5.16 -18.58
C SER A 55 -19.85 4.72 -17.15
N ARG A 56 -20.69 3.86 -16.56
CA ARG A 56 -20.46 3.30 -15.22
C ARG A 56 -19.18 2.45 -15.19
N TYR A 57 -19.01 1.57 -16.18
CA TYR A 57 -17.82 0.74 -16.31
C TYR A 57 -16.53 1.55 -16.51
N GLU A 58 -16.58 2.60 -17.32
CA GLU A 58 -15.43 3.49 -17.54
C GLU A 58 -15.00 4.16 -16.24
N MET A 59 -15.95 4.59 -15.40
CA MET A 59 -15.67 5.16 -14.08
C MET A 59 -15.08 4.13 -13.12
N GLU A 60 -15.67 2.95 -13.02
CA GLU A 60 -15.15 1.85 -12.18
C GLU A 60 -13.72 1.47 -12.59
N ARG A 61 -13.46 1.42 -13.90
CA ARG A 61 -12.12 1.17 -14.43
C ARG A 61 -11.14 2.29 -14.07
N ALA A 62 -11.54 3.56 -14.24
CA ALA A 62 -10.69 4.70 -13.90
C ALA A 62 -10.35 4.72 -12.40
N GLN A 63 -11.32 4.41 -11.54
CA GLN A 63 -11.11 4.27 -10.10
C GLN A 63 -10.08 3.16 -9.81
N TRP A 64 -10.25 1.99 -10.41
CA TRP A 64 -9.31 0.88 -10.24
C TRP A 64 -7.89 1.24 -10.71
N GLU A 65 -7.77 1.93 -11.84
CA GLU A 65 -6.47 2.39 -12.35
C GLU A 65 -5.80 3.40 -11.40
N MET A 66 -6.58 4.31 -10.81
CA MET A 66 -6.09 5.25 -9.79
C MET A 66 -5.59 4.54 -8.53
N GLU A 67 -6.41 3.66 -7.94
CA GLU A 67 -6.04 2.91 -6.73
C GLU A 67 -4.80 2.04 -6.98
N ARG A 68 -4.75 1.37 -8.12
CA ARG A 68 -3.58 0.58 -8.52
C ARG A 68 -2.34 1.46 -8.68
N ALA A 69 -2.46 2.64 -9.29
CA ALA A 69 -1.35 3.56 -9.47
C ALA A 69 -0.83 4.08 -8.12
N GLU A 70 -1.72 4.40 -7.18
CA GLU A 70 -1.37 4.81 -5.82
C GLU A 70 -0.62 3.70 -5.06
N LEU A 71 -1.15 2.47 -5.09
CA LEU A 71 -0.50 1.32 -4.48
C LEU A 71 0.87 1.05 -5.11
N GLN A 72 0.97 1.14 -6.43
CA GLN A 72 2.24 0.98 -7.14
C GLN A 72 3.26 2.07 -6.76
N ALA A 73 2.82 3.32 -6.62
CA ALA A 73 3.66 4.42 -6.16
C ALA A 73 4.14 4.16 -4.72
N ARG A 74 3.27 3.69 -3.83
CA ARG A 74 3.62 3.36 -2.44
C ARG A 74 4.63 2.22 -2.37
N ILE A 75 4.45 1.16 -3.15
CA ILE A 75 5.40 0.03 -3.22
C ILE A 75 6.76 0.54 -3.71
N SER A 76 6.78 1.32 -4.79
CA SER A 76 8.02 1.84 -5.38
C SER A 76 8.76 2.75 -4.40
N PHE A 77 8.05 3.60 -3.67
CA PHE A 77 8.62 4.45 -2.62
C PHE A 77 9.26 3.61 -1.50
N LEU A 78 8.53 2.66 -0.93
CA LEU A 78 9.02 1.82 0.16
C LEU A 78 10.21 0.94 -0.27
N GLN A 79 10.20 0.43 -1.50
CA GLN A 79 11.32 -0.31 -2.07
C GLN A 79 12.55 0.58 -2.28
N GLY A 80 12.35 1.81 -2.76
CA GLY A 80 13.41 2.80 -2.91
C GLY A 80 14.06 3.15 -1.57
N GLU A 81 13.25 3.41 -0.55
CA GLU A 81 13.71 3.70 0.81
C GLU A 81 14.50 2.52 1.40
N ARG A 82 13.96 1.30 1.33
CA ARG A 82 14.64 0.08 1.78
C ARG A 82 16.01 -0.07 1.11
N LYS A 83 16.06 0.06 -0.21
CA LYS A 83 17.32 -0.06 -0.98
C LYS A 83 18.32 1.03 -0.58
N GLY A 84 17.85 2.25 -0.31
CA GLY A 84 18.68 3.34 0.20
C GLY A 84 19.31 3.00 1.56
N GLN A 85 18.52 2.45 2.48
CA GLN A 85 18.99 2.00 3.80
C GLN A 85 20.02 0.86 3.68
N GLU A 86 19.79 -0.11 2.81
CA GLU A 86 20.73 -1.22 2.56
C GLU A 86 22.06 -0.71 2.01
N ASN A 87 22.03 0.24 1.07
CA ASN A 87 23.24 0.87 0.53
C ASN A 87 24.03 1.61 1.61
N LEU A 88 23.35 2.38 2.47
CA LEU A 88 23.99 3.10 3.56
C LEU A 88 24.62 2.13 4.58
N LYS A 89 23.89 1.07 4.95
CA LYS A 89 24.41 0.01 5.82
C LYS A 89 25.67 -0.64 5.24
N ALA A 90 25.64 -1.00 3.96
CA ALA A 90 26.79 -1.62 3.30
C ALA A 90 28.01 -0.70 3.27
N ASP A 91 27.80 0.60 3.04
CA ASP A 91 28.88 1.58 3.04
C ASP A 91 29.48 1.79 4.44
N LEU A 92 28.64 1.93 5.46
CA LEU A 92 29.10 2.06 6.86
C LEU A 92 29.91 0.83 7.29
N ILE A 93 29.46 -0.38 6.95
CA ILE A 93 30.21 -1.61 7.23
C ILE A 93 31.58 -1.58 6.56
N ARG A 94 31.66 -1.16 5.29
CA ARG A 94 32.95 -1.03 4.59
C ARG A 94 33.88 -0.04 5.30
N ARG A 95 33.35 1.12 5.70
CA ARG A 95 34.13 2.16 6.40
C ARG A 95 34.65 1.67 7.74
N ILE A 96 33.81 0.99 8.53
CA ILE A 96 34.24 0.37 9.80
C ILE A 96 35.39 -0.60 9.56
N LYS A 97 35.26 -1.50 8.58
CA LYS A 97 36.33 -2.45 8.24
C LYS A 97 37.63 -1.77 7.84
N MET A 98 37.57 -0.68 7.07
CA MET A 98 38.77 0.09 6.71
C MET A 98 39.42 0.71 7.94
N LEU A 99 38.63 1.31 8.83
CA LEU A 99 39.14 1.91 10.07
C LEU A 99 39.74 0.85 11.01
N GLU A 100 39.08 -0.28 11.18
CA GLU A 100 39.59 -1.41 11.96
C GLU A 100 40.90 -1.94 11.39
N TYR A 101 41.03 -2.01 10.06
CA TYR A 101 42.25 -2.44 9.39
C TYR A 101 43.38 -1.43 9.63
N SER A 102 43.16 -0.14 9.42
CA SER A 102 44.16 0.90 9.67
C SER A 102 44.67 0.87 11.10
N LEU A 103 43.77 0.76 12.09
CA LEU A 103 44.14 0.66 13.51
C LEU A 103 44.91 -0.63 13.83
N LYS A 104 44.55 -1.76 13.22
CA LYS A 104 45.31 -3.01 13.37
C LYS A 104 46.72 -2.85 12.79
N GLN A 105 46.85 -2.20 11.64
CA GLN A 105 48.13 -1.96 10.99
C GLN A 105 49.06 -1.09 11.84
N GLU A 106 48.56 0.00 12.43
CA GLU A 106 49.37 0.87 13.31
C GLU A 106 49.95 0.10 14.50
N ARG A 107 49.14 -0.75 15.14
CA ARG A 107 49.61 -1.62 16.24
C ARG A 107 50.68 -2.59 15.76
N LEU A 108 50.49 -3.24 14.62
CA LEU A 108 51.47 -4.16 14.04
C LEU A 108 52.79 -3.45 13.70
N ILE A 109 52.71 -2.27 13.08
CA ILE A 109 53.86 -1.42 12.77
C ILE A 109 54.61 -1.07 14.06
N CYS A 110 53.88 -0.69 15.12
CA CYS A 110 54.46 -0.37 16.43
C CYS A 110 55.21 -1.57 17.04
N PHE A 111 54.62 -2.77 17.06
CA PHE A 111 55.29 -3.98 17.54
C PHE A 111 56.54 -4.33 16.72
N HIS A 112 56.46 -4.21 15.39
CA HIS A 112 57.58 -4.53 14.50
C HIS A 112 58.75 -3.54 14.66
N LEU A 113 58.44 -2.26 14.87
CA LEU A 113 59.45 -1.25 15.20
C LEU A 113 60.06 -1.52 16.58
N PHE A 114 59.26 -1.91 17.56
CA PHE A 114 59.75 -2.23 18.90
C PHE A 114 60.72 -3.41 18.89
N GLU A 115 60.39 -4.53 18.23
CA GLU A 115 61.33 -5.65 18.10
C GLU A 115 62.64 -5.25 17.41
N LYS A 116 62.55 -4.52 16.29
CA LYS A 116 63.73 -4.11 15.53
C LYS A 116 64.66 -3.18 16.29
N PHE A 117 64.12 -2.26 17.09
CA PHE A 117 64.91 -1.30 17.84
C PHE A 117 65.35 -1.83 19.21
N PHE A 118 64.51 -2.57 19.93
CA PHE A 118 64.80 -3.00 21.30
C PHE A 118 65.75 -4.21 21.35
N ILE A 119 65.70 -5.14 20.37
CA ILE A 119 66.59 -6.31 20.33
C ILE A 119 67.98 -5.96 19.76
N LYS A 120 68.10 -4.83 19.05
CA LYS A 120 69.33 -4.45 18.31
C LYS A 120 70.20 -3.42 19.04
N ILE A 121 69.81 -2.97 20.23
CA ILE A 121 70.66 -2.21 21.13
C ILE A 121 71.41 -3.22 22.03
N PRO A 122 72.70 -3.52 21.78
CA PRO A 122 73.51 -4.18 22.79
C PRO A 122 73.64 -3.25 24.00
N LEU A 123 73.56 -3.83 25.22
CA LEU A 123 73.82 -3.16 26.49
C LEU A 123 75.14 -2.37 26.48
#